data_AF-A0A8B6CNY8-F1
#
_entry.id   AF-A0A8B6CNY8-F1
#
_cell.length_a   1.000
_cell.length_b   1.000
_cell.length_c   1.000
_cell.angle_alpha   90.00
_cell.angle_beta   90.00
_cell.angle_gamma   90.00
#
_symmetry.space_group_name_H-M   'P 1'
#
loop_
_entity.id
_entity.type
_entity.pdbx_description
1 polymer ?
#
loop_
_entity_poly.entity_id
_entity_poly.type
_entity_poly.pdbx_seq_one_letter_code
_entity_poly.pdbx_strand_id
1 'polypeptide(L)'
;MEQERRHFIEKVEETKLPTDRPVHYIPHHPVAKESSTTPIRIVYDCSCKDGRDNPSLNECLESHPPVMNDITGILMRFRAKKYATTSDLEKAFLQIQLDEKDRDATRFLWLSDPTNTSSPLITYRFKSVLFGATCSPFILSATLLKHFKGKSGETFRYT
;
A
#
# COMPACT_ATOMS: atom_id res chain seq x y z
N MET A 1 -10.89 14.10 0.56
CA MET A 1 -11.09 12.70 0.10
C MET A 1 -11.03 11.74 1.30
N GLU A 2 -11.65 10.55 1.28
CA GLU A 2 -11.59 9.61 2.43
C GLU A 2 -10.16 9.18 2.80
N GLN A 3 -9.35 8.88 1.77
CA GLN A 3 -7.96 8.46 1.95
C GLN A 3 -7.10 9.56 2.62
N GLU A 4 -7.38 10.82 2.29
CA GLU A 4 -6.74 12.00 2.88
C GLU A 4 -7.16 12.18 4.34
N ARG A 5 -8.46 12.05 4.66
CA ARG A 5 -8.97 12.09 6.05
C ARG A 5 -8.33 11.01 6.92
N ARG A 6 -8.06 9.84 6.35
CA ARG A 6 -7.39 8.72 7.03
C ARG A 6 -5.86 8.81 7.00
N HIS A 7 -5.29 9.90 6.49
CA HIS A 7 -3.85 10.16 6.44
C HIS A 7 -3.04 9.14 5.64
N PHE A 8 -3.65 8.47 4.67
CA PHE A 8 -2.95 7.56 3.76
C PHE A 8 -2.30 8.29 2.59
N ILE A 9 -2.79 9.48 2.27
CA ILE A 9 -2.29 10.35 1.20
C ILE A 9 -2.15 11.78 1.73
N GLU A 10 -1.30 12.58 1.10
CA GLU A 10 -1.16 14.01 1.35
C GLU A 10 -1.09 14.79 0.04
N LYS A 11 -1.51 16.06 0.08
CA LYS A 11 -1.34 16.99 -1.03
C LYS A 11 0.13 17.36 -1.17
N VAL A 12 0.60 17.48 -2.42
CA VAL A 12 1.93 17.99 -2.73
C VAL A 12 1.84 19.51 -2.89
N GLU A 13 2.62 20.26 -2.12
CA GLU A 13 2.74 21.71 -2.28
C GLU A 13 3.65 22.03 -3.48
N GLU A 14 3.17 22.80 -4.45
CA GLU A 14 3.90 23.14 -5.70
C GLU A 14 5.26 23.83 -5.45
N THR A 15 5.40 24.50 -4.30
CA THR A 15 6.63 25.22 -3.89
C THR A 15 7.75 24.31 -3.38
N LYS A 16 7.50 23.00 -3.22
CA LYS A 16 8.48 22.00 -2.77
C LYS A 16 8.91 21.03 -3.87
N LEU A 17 9.16 21.53 -5.09
CA LEU A 17 9.87 20.76 -6.11
C LEU A 17 11.38 21.03 -6.07
N PRO A 18 12.13 20.48 -5.09
CA PRO A 18 13.51 20.16 -5.36
C PRO A 18 13.75 18.70 -5.01
N THR A 19 13.97 17.85 -6.01
CA THR A 19 14.50 16.54 -5.66
C THR A 19 15.40 15.96 -6.74
N ASP A 20 16.63 15.72 -6.32
CA ASP A 20 17.67 14.88 -6.92
C ASP A 20 17.23 13.39 -6.95
N ARG A 21 15.92 13.13 -7.04
CA ARG A 21 15.28 11.83 -6.79
C ARG A 21 14.12 11.58 -7.75
N PRO A 22 13.77 10.30 -8.00
CA PRO A 22 12.71 9.97 -8.95
C PRO A 22 11.34 10.47 -8.50
N VAL A 23 10.62 11.12 -9.42
CA VAL A 23 9.21 11.49 -9.28
C VAL A 23 8.42 10.67 -10.28
N HIS A 24 7.33 10.04 -9.84
CA HIS A 24 6.50 9.19 -10.71
C HIS A 24 5.01 9.39 -10.43
N TYR A 25 4.21 9.45 -11.49
CA TYR A 25 2.76 9.62 -11.44
C TYR A 25 2.07 8.31 -11.79
N ILE A 26 1.32 7.78 -10.84
CA ILE A 26 0.59 6.52 -10.97
C ILE A 26 -0.80 6.82 -11.54
N PRO A 27 -1.16 6.23 -12.70
CA PRO A 27 -2.52 6.33 -13.20
C PRO A 27 -3.48 5.54 -12.32
N HIS A 28 -4.71 6.02 -12.28
CA HIS A 28 -5.76 5.40 -11.49
C HIS A 28 -7.11 5.46 -12.19
N HIS A 29 -7.99 4.51 -11.86
CA HIS A 29 -9.35 4.49 -12.37
C HIS A 29 -10.32 3.92 -11.32
N PRO A 30 -11.60 4.32 -11.36
CA PRO A 30 -12.62 3.75 -10.49
C PRO A 30 -13.06 2.38 -11.02
N VAL A 31 -13.26 1.44 -10.10
CA VAL A 31 -13.88 0.14 -10.36
C VAL A 31 -15.11 0.02 -9.48
N ALA A 32 -16.26 -0.20 -10.12
CA ALA A 32 -17.51 -0.48 -9.42
C ALA A 32 -17.49 -1.89 -8.83
N LYS A 33 -18.03 -2.04 -7.63
CA LYS A 33 -18.18 -3.32 -6.93
C LYS A 33 -19.60 -3.47 -6.43
N GLU A 34 -20.08 -4.70 -6.43
CA GLU A 34 -21.30 -5.11 -5.73
C GLU A 34 -21.03 -5.17 -4.22
N SER A 35 -20.86 -4.00 -3.60
CA SER A 35 -20.62 -3.85 -2.17
C SER A 35 -21.51 -2.74 -1.62
N SER A 36 -22.25 -3.04 -0.55
CA SER A 36 -23.10 -2.06 0.13
C SER A 36 -22.31 -0.96 0.84
N THR A 37 -21.06 -1.21 1.22
CA THR A 37 -20.22 -0.29 1.99
C THR A 37 -19.14 0.40 1.15
N THR A 38 -18.62 -0.26 0.11
CA THR A 38 -17.59 0.30 -0.78
C THR A 38 -17.95 0.05 -2.25
N PRO A 39 -18.99 0.74 -2.77
CA PRO A 39 -19.47 0.52 -4.13
C PRO A 39 -18.48 0.92 -5.22
N ILE A 40 -17.54 1.83 -4.92
CA ILE A 40 -16.47 2.24 -5.83
C ILE A 40 -15.12 2.07 -5.14
N ARG A 41 -14.19 1.38 -5.81
CA ARG A 41 -12.79 1.28 -5.41
C ARG A 41 -11.90 1.97 -6.43
N ILE A 42 -10.99 2.81 -5.97
CA ILE A 42 -9.93 3.38 -6.80
C ILE A 42 -8.84 2.32 -6.96
N VAL A 43 -8.47 2.00 -8.19
CA VAL A 43 -7.35 1.12 -8.53
C VAL A 43 -6.21 1.98 -9.04
N TYR A 44 -5.04 1.82 -8.45
CA TYR A 44 -3.79 2.48 -8.84
C TYR A 44 -2.95 1.49 -9.62
N ASP A 45 -2.63 1.81 -10.87
CA ASP A 45 -1.89 0.92 -11.77
C ASP A 45 -0.39 1.24 -11.73
N CYS A 46 0.33 0.50 -10.89
CA CYS A 46 1.79 0.61 -10.77
C CYS A 46 2.55 -0.11 -11.88
N SER A 47 1.85 -0.82 -12.77
CA SER A 47 2.44 -1.51 -13.94
C SER A 47 2.34 -0.70 -15.22
N CYS A 48 1.60 0.41 -15.19
CA CYS A 48 1.51 1.31 -16.32
C CYS A 48 2.89 1.93 -16.63
N LYS A 49 3.23 1.98 -17.91
CA LYS A 49 4.46 2.57 -18.43
C LYS A 49 4.15 3.89 -19.12
N ASP A 50 5.03 4.86 -18.93
CA ASP A 50 4.97 6.13 -19.67
C ASP A 50 5.66 5.97 -21.03
N GLY A 51 4.98 5.34 -22.00
CA GLY A 51 5.57 5.01 -23.30
C GLY A 51 6.41 3.72 -23.30
N ARG A 52 7.11 3.44 -24.40
CA ARG A 52 7.83 2.17 -24.57
C ARG A 52 9.15 2.10 -23.80
N ASP A 53 9.83 3.24 -23.66
CA ASP A 53 11.21 3.30 -23.17
C ASP A 53 11.31 3.63 -21.68
N ASN A 54 10.21 4.05 -21.04
CA ASN A 54 10.21 4.34 -19.62
C ASN A 54 9.73 3.13 -18.81
N PRO A 55 10.41 2.80 -17.69
CA PRO A 55 9.97 1.75 -16.80
C PRO A 55 8.70 2.16 -16.05
N SER A 56 7.86 1.18 -15.76
CA SER A 56 6.77 1.33 -14.79
C SER A 56 7.32 1.43 -13.36
N LEU A 57 6.52 1.94 -12.43
CA LEU A 57 6.87 1.93 -11.00
C LEU A 57 7.27 0.52 -10.53
N ASN A 58 6.53 -0.51 -10.93
CA ASN A 58 6.82 -1.89 -10.54
C ASN A 58 8.14 -2.45 -11.07
N GLU A 59 8.64 -1.95 -12.21
CA GLU A 59 9.96 -2.32 -12.75
C GLU A 59 11.11 -1.62 -12.03
N CYS A 60 10.84 -0.45 -11.44
CA CYS A 60 11.79 0.29 -10.60
C CYS A 60 11.84 -0.21 -9.15
N LEU A 61 10.85 -0.99 -8.72
CA LEU A 61 10.76 -1.49 -7.35
C LEU A 61 11.40 -2.87 -7.21
N GLU A 62 12.24 -3.03 -6.18
CA GLU A 62 12.79 -4.34 -5.84
C GLU A 62 11.71 -5.23 -5.23
N SER A 63 11.20 -6.15 -6.05
CA SER A 63 10.32 -7.20 -5.58
C SER A 63 11.15 -8.33 -4.98
N HIS A 64 10.87 -8.66 -3.73
CA HIS A 64 11.36 -9.87 -3.10
C HIS A 64 10.22 -10.88 -2.99
N PRO A 65 10.50 -12.20 -3.07
CA PRO A 65 9.48 -13.21 -2.85
C PRO A 65 8.76 -12.92 -1.53
N PRO A 66 7.42 -12.87 -1.50
CA PRO A 66 6.70 -12.71 -0.25
C PRO A 66 7.13 -13.84 0.67
N VAL A 67 7.37 -13.51 1.95
CA VAL A 67 7.64 -14.55 2.94
C VAL A 67 6.38 -15.41 3.04
N MET A 68 6.37 -16.52 2.32
CA MET A 68 5.23 -17.44 2.30
C MET A 68 5.12 -18.06 3.68
N ASN A 69 3.96 -17.87 4.29
CA ASN A 69 3.59 -18.63 5.46
C ASN A 69 3.34 -20.09 5.05
N ASP A 70 3.85 -21.03 5.83
CA ASP A 70 3.49 -22.44 5.68
C ASP A 70 2.01 -22.63 6.09
N ILE A 71 1.12 -22.52 5.09
CA ILE A 71 -0.34 -22.63 5.28
C ILE A 71 -0.67 -24.00 5.88
N THR A 72 -0.03 -25.07 5.42
CA THR A 72 -0.24 -26.42 5.93
C THR A 72 0.11 -26.49 7.42
N GLY A 73 1.28 -25.99 7.80
CA GLY A 73 1.69 -25.92 9.19
C GLY A 73 0.77 -25.04 10.05
N ILE A 74 0.29 -23.91 9.51
CA ILE A 74 -0.69 -23.06 10.20
C ILE A 74 -1.98 -23.83 10.46
N LEU A 75 -2.55 -24.49 9.45
CA LEU A 75 -3.78 -25.26 9.56
C LEU A 75 -3.64 -26.46 10.52
N MET A 76 -2.49 -27.14 10.50
CA MET A 76 -2.20 -28.23 11.44
C MET A 76 -2.15 -27.71 12.89
N ARG A 77 -1.46 -26.60 13.16
CA ARG A 77 -1.42 -25.99 14.50
C ARG A 77 -2.80 -25.53 14.97
N PHE A 78 -3.60 -24.97 14.05
CA PHE A 78 -4.96 -24.53 14.33
C PHE A 78 -5.87 -25.71 14.72
N ARG A 79 -5.71 -26.86 14.07
CA ARG A 79 -6.47 -28.09 14.40
C ARG A 79 -5.97 -28.82 15.64
N ALA A 80 -4.68 -28.71 15.97
CA ALA A 80 -4.07 -29.44 17.09
C ALA A 80 -4.39 -28.86 18.47
N LYS A 81 -4.85 -27.60 18.55
CA LYS A 81 -5.14 -26.92 19.82
C LYS A 81 -6.66 -26.80 20.02
N LYS A 82 -7.11 -26.88 21.28
CA LYS A 82 -8.52 -26.82 21.66
C LYS A 82 -9.19 -25.47 21.33
N TYR A 83 -8.40 -24.39 21.37
CA TYR A 83 -8.84 -23.03 21.12
C TYR A 83 -7.90 -22.36 20.13
N ALA A 84 -8.47 -21.55 19.25
CA ALA A 84 -7.72 -20.79 18.27
C ALA A 84 -8.34 -19.41 18.07
N THR A 85 -7.49 -18.41 17.85
CA THR A 85 -7.91 -17.01 17.66
C THR A 85 -7.48 -16.54 16.29
N THR A 86 -8.40 -15.88 15.59
CA THR A 86 -8.15 -15.23 14.31
C THR A 86 -8.46 -13.75 14.43
N SER A 87 -7.75 -12.94 13.67
CA SER A 87 -8.00 -11.50 13.57
C SER A 87 -7.64 -11.06 12.15
N ASP A 88 -8.41 -10.12 11.63
CA ASP A 88 -8.15 -9.52 10.32
C ASP A 88 -7.51 -8.14 10.50
N LEU A 89 -6.47 -7.87 9.71
CA LEU A 89 -5.80 -6.57 9.71
C LEU A 89 -6.37 -5.71 8.59
N GLU A 90 -7.41 -4.95 8.93
CA GLU A 90 -8.11 -4.09 7.98
C GLU A 90 -7.11 -3.14 7.29
N LYS A 91 -7.02 -3.25 5.95
CA LYS A 91 -6.17 -2.38 5.12
C LYS A 91 -4.70 -2.40 5.56
N ALA A 92 -4.16 -3.59 5.84
CA ALA A 92 -2.80 -3.83 6.33
C ALA A 92 -1.70 -2.99 5.66
N PHE A 93 -1.66 -2.89 4.32
CA PHE A 93 -0.64 -2.09 3.62
C PHE A 93 -0.71 -0.61 3.98
N LEU A 94 -1.91 -0.04 4.11
CA LEU A 94 -2.10 1.37 4.40
C LEU A 94 -1.70 1.75 5.84
N GLN A 95 -1.49 0.75 6.72
CA GLN A 95 -0.97 0.95 8.07
C GLN A 95 0.57 1.11 8.10
N ILE A 96 1.26 0.81 7.00
CA ILE A 96 2.71 0.92 6.91
C ILE A 96 3.05 2.23 6.20
N GLN A 97 3.77 3.11 6.89
CA GLN A 97 4.17 4.39 6.32
C GLN A 97 5.39 4.25 5.40
N LEU A 98 5.38 5.00 4.31
CA LEU A 98 6.52 5.24 3.44
C LEU A 98 7.41 6.32 4.04
N ASP A 99 8.71 6.11 3.89
CA ASP A 99 9.72 7.13 4.15
C ASP A 99 9.41 8.36 3.29
N GLU A 100 9.51 9.55 3.87
CA GLU A 100 9.20 10.84 3.21
C GLU A 100 9.92 10.98 1.88
N LYS A 101 11.12 10.39 1.81
CA LYS A 101 12.03 10.47 0.68
C LYS A 101 11.58 9.64 -0.53
N ASP A 102 10.69 8.68 -0.34
CA ASP A 102 10.20 7.74 -1.35
C ASP A 102 8.76 8.07 -1.81
N ARG A 103 8.07 8.95 -1.08
CA ARG A 103 6.65 9.28 -1.35
C ARG A 103 6.42 9.88 -2.72
N ASP A 104 7.40 10.61 -3.26
CA ASP A 104 7.28 11.27 -4.57
C ASP A 104 7.30 10.30 -5.76
N ALA A 105 7.70 9.03 -5.55
CA ALA A 105 7.52 7.97 -6.54
C ALA A 105 6.07 7.46 -6.63
N THR A 106 5.18 7.94 -5.74
CA THR A 106 3.80 7.47 -5.60
C THR A 106 2.77 8.57 -5.82
N ARG A 107 3.09 9.57 -6.66
CA ARG A 107 2.18 10.67 -6.94
C ARG A 107 1.00 10.21 -7.80
N PHE A 108 -0.11 10.92 -7.73
CA PHE A 108 -1.24 10.77 -8.64
C PHE A 108 -2.00 12.09 -8.74
N LEU A 109 -2.73 12.26 -9.85
CA LEU A 109 -3.47 13.49 -10.17
C LEU A 109 -4.95 13.31 -9.83
N TRP A 110 -5.55 14.30 -9.20
CA TRP A 110 -6.96 14.29 -8.84
C TRP A 110 -7.62 15.62 -9.22
N LEU A 111 -8.89 15.62 -9.64
CA LEU A 111 -9.63 16.86 -9.89
C LEU A 111 -9.97 17.56 -8.58
N SER A 112 -9.76 18.88 -8.49
CA SER A 112 -10.16 19.64 -7.29
C SER A 112 -11.66 19.55 -7.03
N ASP A 113 -12.45 19.51 -8.12
CA ASP A 113 -13.87 19.23 -8.09
C ASP A 113 -14.17 18.03 -9.01
N PRO A 114 -14.52 16.86 -8.44
CA PRO A 114 -14.83 15.65 -9.22
C PRO A 114 -16.04 15.80 -10.15
N THR A 115 -16.91 16.80 -9.92
CA THR A 115 -18.09 17.03 -10.76
C THR A 115 -17.81 17.93 -11.96
N ASN A 116 -16.66 18.62 -11.95
CA ASN A 116 -16.25 19.55 -12.99
C ASN A 116 -14.92 19.10 -13.60
N THR A 117 -14.98 18.56 -14.81
CA THR A 117 -13.80 18.10 -15.55
C THR A 117 -12.85 19.22 -15.96
N SER A 118 -13.29 20.47 -15.95
CA SER A 118 -12.46 21.66 -16.20
C SER A 118 -11.83 22.21 -14.92
N SER A 119 -12.08 21.59 -13.76
CA SER A 119 -11.47 22.00 -12.50
C SER A 119 -9.97 21.72 -12.48
N PRO A 120 -9.17 22.51 -11.76
CA PRO A 120 -7.72 22.32 -11.71
C PRO A 120 -7.36 20.95 -11.12
N LEU A 121 -6.26 20.39 -11.63
CA LEU A 121 -5.68 19.17 -11.09
C LEU A 121 -4.92 19.48 -9.81
N ILE A 122 -5.12 18.63 -8.80
CA ILE A 122 -4.39 18.58 -7.55
C ILE A 122 -3.48 17.36 -7.59
N THR A 123 -2.22 17.54 -7.20
CA THR A 123 -1.30 16.42 -7.01
C THR A 123 -1.37 15.89 -5.59
N TYR A 124 -1.62 14.59 -5.47
CA TYR A 124 -1.51 13.84 -4.22
C TYR A 124 -0.34 12.87 -4.29
N ARG A 125 0.15 12.44 -3.13
CA ARG A 125 1.10 11.33 -3.00
C ARG A 125 0.74 10.42 -1.85
N PHE A 126 1.15 9.16 -1.90
CA PHE A 126 0.93 8.24 -0.79
C PHE A 126 1.90 8.50 0.36
N LYS A 127 1.37 8.42 1.59
CA LYS A 127 2.13 8.33 2.82
C LYS A 127 2.32 6.90 3.29
N SER A 128 1.52 5.98 2.76
CA SER A 128 1.52 4.58 3.15
C SER A 128 1.77 3.67 1.96
N VAL A 129 2.21 2.44 2.22
CA VAL A 129 2.39 1.41 1.20
C VAL A 129 1.06 1.18 0.47
N LEU A 130 1.07 1.37 -0.84
CA LEU A 130 -0.13 1.28 -1.67
C LEU A 130 -0.38 -0.14 -2.19
N PHE A 131 -1.62 -0.37 -2.61
CA PHE A 131 -2.01 -1.57 -3.36
C PHE A 131 -1.54 -1.45 -4.81
N GLY A 132 -1.08 -2.55 -5.41
CA GLY A 132 -0.65 -2.60 -6.81
C GLY A 132 0.86 -2.56 -7.01
N ALA A 133 1.61 -2.13 -5.98
CA ALA A 133 3.07 -2.18 -6.00
C ALA A 133 3.61 -3.60 -5.72
N THR A 134 4.61 -4.03 -6.50
CA THR A 134 5.19 -5.39 -6.42
C THR A 134 5.89 -5.68 -5.08
N CYS A 135 6.47 -4.67 -4.43
CA CYS A 135 7.15 -4.82 -3.15
C CYS A 135 6.20 -4.83 -1.92
N SER A 136 4.94 -4.38 -2.08
CA SER A 136 3.99 -4.24 -0.96
C SER A 136 3.76 -5.53 -0.14
N PRO A 137 3.58 -6.72 -0.76
CA PRO A 137 3.42 -7.96 -0.01
C PRO A 137 4.64 -8.30 0.86
N PHE A 138 5.84 -8.11 0.31
CA PHE A 138 7.08 -8.35 1.06
C PHE A 138 7.23 -7.38 2.23
N ILE A 139 6.99 -6.09 2.01
CA ILE A 139 7.07 -5.06 3.06
C ILE A 139 6.12 -5.40 4.21
N LEU A 140 4.89 -5.83 3.92
CA LEU A 140 3.95 -6.25 4.95
C LEU A 140 4.45 -7.47 5.73
N SER A 141 4.88 -8.53 5.05
CA SER A 141 5.40 -9.72 5.72
C SER A 141 6.63 -9.41 6.59
N ALA A 142 7.57 -8.62 6.09
CA ALA A 142 8.76 -8.20 6.83
C ALA A 142 8.39 -7.37 8.07
N THR A 143 7.42 -6.46 7.93
CA THR A 143 6.92 -5.63 9.03
C THR A 143 6.27 -6.49 10.12
N LEU A 144 5.39 -7.42 9.75
CA LEU A 144 4.76 -8.35 10.68
C LEU A 144 5.80 -9.20 11.41
N LEU A 145 6.76 -9.79 10.69
CA LEU A 145 7.83 -10.60 11.29
C LEU A 145 8.68 -9.79 12.26
N LYS A 146 9.01 -8.53 11.94
CA LYS A 146 9.74 -7.64 12.84
C LYS A 146 8.95 -7.38 14.13
N HIS A 147 7.66 -7.08 14.03
CA HIS A 147 6.81 -6.86 15.21
C HIS A 147 6.59 -8.13 16.05
N PHE A 148 6.51 -9.31 15.43
CA PHE A 148 6.38 -10.58 16.16
C PHE A 148 7.70 -11.00 16.82
N LYS A 149 8.85 -10.85 16.15
CA LYS A 149 10.18 -11.14 16.74
C LYS A 149 10.52 -10.17 17.89
N GLY A 150 10.14 -8.90 17.78
CA GLY A 150 10.33 -7.93 18.88
C GLY A 150 9.56 -8.29 20.16
N LYS A 151 8.52 -9.14 20.06
CA LYS A 151 7.74 -9.62 21.21
C LYS A 151 8.21 -10.97 21.76
N SER A 152 9.09 -11.69 21.06
CA SER A 152 9.66 -12.96 21.56
C SER A 152 10.69 -12.80 22.69
N GLY A 153 10.95 -11.58 23.17
CA GLY A 153 11.62 -11.31 24.44
C GLY A 153 10.73 -11.51 25.67
N GLU A 154 9.40 -11.44 25.50
CA GLU A 154 8.45 -11.96 26.49
C GLU A 154 8.17 -13.41 26.14
N THR A 155 8.87 -14.25 26.87
CA THR A 155 8.83 -15.70 26.86
C THR A 155 7.39 -16.20 27.01
N PHE A 156 6.67 -16.40 25.89
CA PHE A 156 5.61 -17.39 25.83
C PHE A 156 6.26 -18.76 25.57
N ARG A 157 6.93 -19.28 26.60
CA ARG A 157 7.24 -20.71 26.70
C ARG A 157 5.90 -21.43 26.84
N TYR A 158 5.44 -22.05 25.77
CA TYR A 158 4.42 -23.08 25.86
C TYR A 158 5.15 -24.43 25.95
N THR A 159 5.26 -24.93 27.19
CA THR A 159 5.30 -26.38 27.48
C THR A 159 4.05 -27.05 26.95
#